data_AF-A0A5J4PVN3-F1
#
_entry.id   AF-A0A5J4PVN3-F1
#
_cell.length_a   1.000
_cell.length_b   1.000
_cell.length_c   1.000
_cell.angle_alpha   90.00
_cell.angle_beta   90.00
_cell.angle_gamma   90.00
#
_symmetry.space_group_name_H-M   'P 1'
#
loop_
_entity.id
_entity.type
_entity.pdbx_description
1 polymer ?
#
loop_
_entity_poly.entity_id
_entity_poly.type
_entity_poly.pdbx_seq_one_letter_code
_entity_poly.pdbx_strand_id
1 'polypeptide(L)'
;MVAHLNNNPSFKNFANRLITKAGYSSWGAALNEIASGSADIADEVGATKIAQPYADMYVEDVESWYSWHSLDDYQNNIRSIKNAYLGGRDDNSRTAISLSSYVKERNAELDANIKSKIEDCLSKIAAIGTGGRSFYEVVRDKKDNGANATDDARVNAAVEACAKLGELFGSIADSID
;
A
#
# COMPACT_ATOMS: atom_id res chain seq x y z
N MET A 1 19.92 15.98 8.91
CA MET A 1 19.77 15.82 7.45
C MET A 1 20.85 14.86 6.97
N VAL A 2 20.48 13.74 6.33
CA VAL A 2 21.41 12.61 6.15
C VAL A 2 22.33 12.84 4.95
N ALA A 3 23.64 12.91 5.19
CA ALA A 3 24.65 13.31 4.21
C ALA A 3 24.71 12.43 2.94
N HIS A 4 24.22 11.19 3.00
CA HIS A 4 24.21 10.28 1.85
C HIS A 4 23.20 10.69 0.76
N LEU A 5 22.16 11.45 1.11
CA LEU A 5 21.15 11.94 0.16
C LEU A 5 21.70 13.05 -0.75
N ASN A 6 22.70 13.80 -0.27
CA ASN A 6 23.31 14.92 -1.01
C ASN A 6 24.16 14.47 -2.22
N ASN A 7 24.62 13.22 -2.21
CA ASN A 7 25.51 12.66 -3.23
C ASN A 7 24.77 11.84 -4.30
N ASN A 8 23.46 11.64 -4.17
CA ASN A 8 22.67 10.94 -5.16
C ASN A 8 22.02 11.94 -6.14
N PRO A 9 22.50 12.05 -7.39
CA PRO A 9 21.93 12.97 -8.38
C PRO A 9 20.46 12.63 -8.71
N SER A 10 20.02 11.39 -8.49
CA SER A 10 18.63 10.97 -8.66
C SER A 10 17.73 11.34 -7.47
N PHE A 11 18.26 11.39 -6.24
CA PHE A 11 17.50 11.88 -5.07
C PHE A 11 17.23 13.39 -5.16
N LYS A 12 18.16 14.11 -5.78
CA LYS A 12 17.94 15.52 -6.15
C LYS A 12 16.79 15.66 -7.13
N ASN A 13 16.33 14.64 -7.86
CA ASN A 13 15.26 14.83 -8.82
C ASN A 13 13.95 15.27 -8.16
N PHE A 14 13.41 14.63 -7.14
CA PHE A 14 12.08 15.04 -6.63
C PHE A 14 12.05 16.47 -6.06
N ALA A 15 12.95 16.77 -5.11
CA ALA A 15 13.03 18.10 -4.49
C ALA A 15 13.50 19.19 -5.48
N ASN A 16 14.42 18.89 -6.40
CA ASN A 16 14.85 19.85 -7.42
C ASN A 16 13.77 20.06 -8.49
N ARG A 17 13.04 19.01 -8.90
CA ARG A 17 11.90 19.10 -9.84
C ARG A 17 10.78 19.95 -9.25
N LEU A 18 10.54 19.85 -7.95
CA LEU A 18 9.66 20.74 -7.18
C LEU A 18 10.12 22.21 -7.21
N ILE A 19 11.39 22.47 -6.89
CA ILE A 19 11.94 23.83 -6.82
C ILE A 19 12.03 24.49 -8.21
N THR A 20 12.42 23.74 -9.22
CA THR A 20 12.66 24.24 -10.59
C THR A 20 11.43 24.12 -11.50
N LYS A 21 10.33 23.56 -10.99
CA LYS A 21 9.10 23.22 -11.75
C LYS A 21 9.33 22.32 -12.97
N ALA A 22 10.44 21.59 -12.99
CA ALA A 22 10.74 20.63 -14.05
C ALA A 22 10.04 19.30 -13.71
N GLY A 23 8.90 18.98 -14.31
CA GLY A 23 8.20 17.69 -14.12
C GLY A 23 7.14 17.66 -13.00
N TYR A 24 7.14 18.60 -12.06
CA TYR A 24 5.97 18.89 -11.20
C TYR A 24 5.62 20.37 -11.32
N SER A 25 4.39 20.66 -11.73
CA SER A 25 3.92 22.03 -11.97
C SER A 25 3.63 22.81 -10.67
N SER A 26 3.40 22.11 -9.56
CA SER A 26 3.11 22.66 -8.24
C SER A 26 3.55 21.71 -7.12
N TRP A 27 3.54 22.20 -5.88
CA TRP A 27 3.65 21.35 -4.69
C TRP A 27 2.51 20.34 -4.62
N GLY A 28 1.30 20.76 -4.99
CA GLY A 28 0.15 19.87 -5.04
C GLY A 28 0.34 18.71 -6.01
N ALA A 29 0.86 18.96 -7.22
CA ALA A 29 1.14 17.90 -8.19
C ALA A 29 2.11 16.83 -7.63
N ALA A 30 3.10 17.25 -6.83
CA ALA A 30 4.05 16.32 -6.23
C ALA A 30 3.46 15.54 -5.04
N LEU A 31 2.60 16.16 -4.23
CA LEU A 31 1.87 15.45 -3.18
C LEU A 31 0.86 14.46 -3.77
N ASN A 32 0.23 14.84 -4.89
CA ASN A 32 -0.70 14.00 -5.62
C ASN A 32 -0.01 12.75 -6.16
N GLU A 33 1.21 12.85 -6.68
CA GLU A 33 1.98 11.67 -7.12
C GLU A 33 2.22 10.66 -5.99
N ILE A 34 2.48 11.14 -4.77
CA ILE A 34 2.67 10.27 -3.60
C ILE A 34 1.35 9.59 -3.24
N ALA A 35 0.24 10.34 -3.28
CA ALA A 35 -1.09 9.83 -2.97
C ALA A 35 -1.56 8.83 -4.03
N SER A 36 -1.44 9.16 -5.32
CA SER A 36 -1.82 8.28 -6.43
C SER A 36 -0.98 7.01 -6.46
N GLY A 37 0.34 7.12 -6.30
CA GLY A 37 1.20 5.92 -6.22
C GLY A 37 0.87 5.03 -5.02
N SER A 38 0.34 5.61 -3.93
CA SER A 38 -0.17 4.84 -2.78
C SER A 38 -1.52 4.18 -3.06
N ALA A 39 -2.38 4.84 -3.83
CA ALA A 39 -3.64 4.26 -4.28
C ALA A 39 -3.40 3.09 -5.25
N ASP A 40 -2.57 3.32 -6.27
CA ASP A 40 -2.24 2.34 -7.31
C ASP A 40 -1.69 1.04 -6.71
N ILE A 41 -0.76 1.12 -5.76
CA ILE A 41 -0.19 -0.09 -5.15
C ILE A 41 -1.15 -0.77 -4.17
N ALA A 42 -2.05 -0.02 -3.50
CA ALA A 42 -3.11 -0.65 -2.71
C ALA A 42 -4.05 -1.45 -3.61
N ASP A 43 -4.49 -0.85 -4.72
CA ASP A 43 -5.38 -1.48 -5.69
C ASP A 43 -4.71 -2.68 -6.38
N GLU A 44 -3.44 -2.57 -6.77
CA GLU A 44 -2.67 -3.68 -7.34
C GLU A 44 -2.57 -4.88 -6.37
N VAL A 45 -2.26 -4.62 -5.09
CA VAL A 45 -2.20 -5.68 -4.07
C VAL A 45 -3.55 -6.38 -3.94
N GLY A 46 -4.64 -5.62 -3.84
CA GLY A 46 -5.98 -6.18 -3.69
C GLY A 46 -6.45 -6.93 -4.94
N ALA A 47 -6.51 -6.23 -6.07
CA ALA A 47 -7.14 -6.74 -7.30
C ALA A 47 -6.24 -7.73 -8.04
N THR A 48 -4.98 -7.39 -8.25
CA THR A 48 -4.08 -8.19 -9.11
C THR A 48 -3.35 -9.26 -8.32
N LYS A 49 -2.76 -8.93 -7.17
CA LYS A 49 -1.90 -9.88 -6.45
C LYS A 49 -2.66 -10.87 -5.56
N ILE A 50 -3.85 -10.50 -5.11
CA ILE A 50 -4.69 -11.32 -4.24
C ILE A 50 -5.92 -11.84 -4.99
N ALA A 51 -6.79 -10.97 -5.50
CA ALA A 51 -8.08 -11.41 -6.04
C ALA A 51 -7.92 -12.29 -7.29
N GLN A 52 -7.10 -11.87 -8.25
CA GLN A 52 -6.92 -12.58 -9.52
C GLN A 52 -6.43 -14.03 -9.36
N PRO A 53 -5.26 -14.32 -8.73
CA PRO A 53 -4.79 -15.71 -8.59
C PRO A 53 -5.74 -16.59 -7.76
N TYR A 54 -6.47 -16.01 -6.79
CA TYR A 54 -7.46 -16.75 -6.01
C TYR A 54 -8.74 -17.07 -6.80
N ALA A 55 -9.16 -16.18 -7.68
CA ALA A 55 -10.32 -16.38 -8.55
C ALA A 55 -10.01 -17.39 -9.67
N ASP A 56 -8.86 -17.22 -10.32
CA ASP A 56 -8.45 -18.04 -11.45
C ASP A 56 -7.86 -19.39 -11.02
N MET A 57 -7.53 -19.52 -9.74
CA MET A 57 -6.94 -20.73 -9.13
C MET A 57 -5.58 -21.11 -9.75
N TYR A 58 -4.86 -20.15 -10.35
CA TYR A 58 -3.51 -20.35 -10.88
C TYR A 58 -2.46 -20.01 -9.81
N VAL A 59 -1.77 -21.04 -9.34
CA VAL A 59 -0.73 -20.90 -8.32
C VAL A 59 0.52 -20.22 -8.88
N GLU A 60 0.73 -20.32 -10.20
CA GLU A 60 1.84 -19.71 -10.92
C GLU A 60 1.73 -18.18 -10.99
N ASP A 61 0.51 -17.65 -10.85
CA ASP A 61 0.22 -16.21 -10.82
C ASP A 61 0.39 -15.59 -9.42
N VAL A 62 0.61 -16.43 -8.39
CA VAL A 62 0.91 -15.95 -7.03
C VAL A 62 2.34 -15.41 -7.01
N GLU A 63 2.52 -14.10 -6.96
CA GLU A 63 3.86 -13.48 -6.84
C GLU A 63 4.62 -14.06 -5.64
N SER A 64 5.92 -14.35 -5.79
CA SER A 64 6.77 -14.94 -4.75
C SER A 64 6.34 -16.32 -4.24
N TRP A 65 5.58 -17.09 -5.03
CA TRP A 65 5.14 -18.44 -4.64
C TRP A 65 6.27 -19.46 -4.47
N TYR A 66 7.42 -19.30 -5.13
CA TYR A 66 8.55 -20.23 -4.97
C TYR A 66 9.21 -20.12 -3.58
N SER A 67 9.18 -18.93 -2.96
CA SER A 67 9.77 -18.67 -1.64
C SER A 67 8.74 -18.68 -0.51
N TRP A 68 7.44 -18.73 -0.84
CA TRP A 68 6.33 -18.70 0.11
C TRP A 68 6.20 -17.36 0.85
N HIS A 69 6.68 -16.27 0.24
CA HIS A 69 6.75 -14.94 0.86
C HIS A 69 5.69 -13.95 0.34
N SER A 70 4.73 -14.39 -0.48
CA SER A 70 3.70 -13.52 -1.08
C SER A 70 3.02 -12.59 -0.07
N LEU A 71 2.56 -13.13 1.06
CA LEU A 71 1.88 -12.32 2.08
C LEU A 71 2.81 -11.32 2.77
N ASP A 72 4.10 -11.63 2.91
CA ASP A 72 5.08 -10.69 3.43
C ASP A 72 5.33 -9.56 2.43
N ASP A 73 5.44 -9.88 1.14
CA ASP A 73 5.61 -8.92 0.07
C ASP A 73 4.41 -7.97 -0.04
N TYR A 74 3.19 -8.51 0.02
CA TYR A 74 1.96 -7.72 -0.04
C TYR A 74 1.84 -6.80 1.17
N GLN A 75 2.14 -7.30 2.38
CA GLN A 75 2.19 -6.45 3.57
C GLN A 75 3.31 -5.41 3.46
N ASN A 76 4.45 -5.71 2.85
CA ASN A 76 5.53 -4.75 2.63
C ASN A 76 5.14 -3.66 1.63
N ASN A 77 4.33 -3.97 0.61
CA ASN A 77 3.72 -2.97 -0.26
C ASN A 77 2.84 -2.00 0.55
N ILE A 78 1.99 -2.50 1.44
CA ILE A 78 1.16 -1.64 2.32
C ILE A 78 2.00 -0.89 3.37
N ARG A 79 3.07 -1.49 3.89
CA ARG A 79 4.03 -0.77 4.77
C ARG A 79 4.75 0.35 4.01
N SER A 80 4.98 0.21 2.71
CA SER A 80 5.51 1.29 1.87
C SER A 80 4.57 2.50 1.88
N ILE A 81 3.26 2.28 1.69
CA ILE A 81 2.21 3.30 1.81
C ILE A 81 2.29 3.97 3.19
N LYS A 82 2.32 3.16 4.27
CA LYS A 82 2.42 3.66 5.65
C LYS A 82 3.62 4.58 5.83
N ASN A 83 4.78 4.18 5.31
CA ASN A 83 6.01 4.93 5.45
C ASN A 83 5.97 6.25 4.67
N ALA A 84 5.43 6.23 3.45
CA ALA A 84 5.24 7.43 2.63
C ALA A 84 4.28 8.41 3.30
N TYR A 85 3.13 7.93 3.81
CA TYR A 85 2.11 8.75 4.43
C TYR A 85 2.57 9.39 5.74
N LEU A 86 3.25 8.62 6.59
CA LEU A 86 3.70 9.06 7.91
C LEU A 86 5.08 9.73 7.90
N GLY A 87 5.74 9.80 6.73
CA GLY A 87 7.03 10.49 6.56
C GLY A 87 8.20 9.84 7.30
N GLY A 88 8.29 8.51 7.30
CA GLY A 88 9.38 7.76 7.93
C GLY A 88 9.12 6.25 7.98
N ARG A 89 10.19 5.45 8.10
CA ARG A 89 10.14 3.98 8.05
C ARG A 89 9.68 3.34 9.37
N ASP A 90 9.90 4.03 10.47
CA ASP A 90 9.60 3.60 11.83
C ASP A 90 9.34 4.82 12.72
N ASP A 91 8.82 4.60 13.93
CA ASP A 91 8.43 5.68 14.84
C ASP A 91 9.61 6.62 15.18
N ASN A 92 10.85 6.11 15.14
CA ASN A 92 12.06 6.89 15.43
C ASN A 92 12.53 7.74 14.24
N SER A 93 12.10 7.41 13.03
CA SER A 93 12.48 8.11 11.79
C SER A 93 11.37 8.99 11.22
N ARG A 94 10.13 8.89 11.75
CA ARG A 94 9.02 9.76 11.36
C ARG A 94 9.28 11.22 11.70
N THR A 95 9.00 12.09 10.75
CA THR A 95 9.14 13.54 10.94
C THR A 95 7.77 14.20 11.12
N ALA A 96 7.74 15.34 11.80
CA ALA A 96 6.52 16.14 11.92
C ALA A 96 6.03 16.69 10.56
N ILE A 97 6.90 16.73 9.54
CA ILE A 97 6.57 17.15 8.18
C ILE A 97 6.25 15.88 7.37
N SER A 98 4.97 15.62 7.16
CA SER A 98 4.48 14.43 6.45
C SER A 98 3.19 14.72 5.67
N LEU A 99 2.83 13.82 4.75
CA LEU A 99 1.54 13.87 4.09
C LEU A 99 0.41 13.74 5.13
N SER A 100 0.57 12.89 6.15
CA SER A 100 -0.36 12.79 7.27
C SER A 100 -0.58 14.13 7.98
N SER A 101 0.47 14.88 8.29
CA SER A 101 0.30 16.21 8.91
C SER A 101 -0.44 17.20 8.00
N TYR A 102 -0.15 17.15 6.70
CA TYR A 102 -0.78 18.02 5.70
C TYR A 102 -2.28 17.71 5.54
N VAL A 103 -2.63 16.41 5.44
CA VAL A 103 -4.02 15.95 5.37
C VAL A 103 -4.75 16.29 6.67
N LYS A 104 -4.14 16.03 7.83
CA LYS A 104 -4.75 16.30 9.14
C LYS A 104 -5.14 17.76 9.33
N GLU A 105 -4.31 18.69 8.85
CA GLU A 105 -4.57 20.13 8.95
C GLU A 105 -5.83 20.55 8.18
N ARG A 106 -6.14 19.85 7.08
CA ARG A 106 -7.30 20.13 6.21
C ARG A 106 -8.52 19.29 6.56
N ASN A 107 -8.30 18.03 6.90
CA ASN A 107 -9.33 17.06 7.22
C ASN A 107 -8.77 16.01 8.21
N ALA A 108 -8.93 16.29 9.51
CA ALA A 108 -8.45 15.41 10.58
C ALA A 108 -9.15 14.04 10.60
N GLU A 109 -10.40 13.97 10.14
CA GLU A 109 -11.15 12.71 10.05
C GLU A 109 -10.59 11.83 8.92
N LEU A 110 -10.32 12.40 7.76
CA LEU A 110 -9.67 11.69 6.65
C LEU A 110 -8.30 11.14 7.07
N ASP A 111 -7.49 11.93 7.76
CA ASP A 111 -6.20 11.46 8.28
C ASP A 111 -6.35 10.27 9.24
N ALA A 112 -7.29 10.35 10.18
CA ALA A 112 -7.58 9.26 11.10
C ALA A 112 -8.05 8.00 10.35
N ASN A 113 -8.91 8.16 9.36
CA ASN A 113 -9.44 7.07 8.54
C ASN A 113 -8.33 6.39 7.71
N ILE A 114 -7.46 7.16 7.06
CA ILE A 114 -6.32 6.61 6.30
C ILE A 114 -5.43 5.76 7.21
N LYS A 115 -5.04 6.28 8.38
CA LYS A 115 -4.21 5.51 9.33
C LYS A 115 -4.89 4.23 9.78
N SER A 116 -6.18 4.29 10.09
CA SER A 116 -6.96 3.12 10.46
C SER A 116 -7.01 2.08 9.34
N LYS A 117 -7.20 2.52 8.08
CA LYS A 117 -7.28 1.63 6.91
C LYS A 117 -5.95 1.03 6.48
N ILE A 118 -4.84 1.70 6.74
CA ILE A 118 -3.51 1.10 6.60
C ILE A 118 -3.38 -0.12 7.52
N GLU A 119 -3.72 0.01 8.81
CA GLU A 119 -3.61 -1.10 9.76
C GLU A 119 -4.65 -2.20 9.49
N ASP A 120 -5.87 -1.83 9.12
CA ASP A 120 -6.92 -2.77 8.73
C ASP A 120 -6.46 -3.62 7.53
N CYS A 121 -5.94 -2.99 6.48
CA CYS A 121 -5.41 -3.67 5.30
C CYS A 121 -4.29 -4.65 5.64
N LEU A 122 -3.29 -4.22 6.41
CA LEU A 122 -2.20 -5.09 6.90
C LEU A 122 -2.74 -6.31 7.66
N SER A 123 -3.70 -6.08 8.56
CA SER A 123 -4.33 -7.14 9.36
C SER A 123 -5.10 -8.13 8.50
N LYS A 124 -5.85 -7.66 7.50
CA LYS A 124 -6.62 -8.55 6.60
C LYS A 124 -5.72 -9.37 5.68
N ILE A 125 -4.64 -8.80 5.15
CA ILE A 125 -3.66 -9.56 4.37
C ILE A 125 -3.03 -10.65 5.24
N ALA A 126 -2.59 -10.32 6.46
CA ALA A 126 -2.02 -11.30 7.38
C ALA A 126 -3.02 -12.43 7.73
N ALA A 127 -4.31 -12.11 7.84
CA ALA A 127 -5.34 -13.08 8.17
C ALA A 127 -5.50 -14.19 7.11
N ILE A 128 -5.15 -13.95 5.85
CA ILE A 128 -5.13 -14.98 4.79
C ILE A 128 -4.25 -16.16 5.20
N GLY A 129 -3.07 -15.89 5.77
CA GLY A 129 -2.10 -16.91 6.19
C GLY A 129 -2.36 -17.53 7.57
N THR A 130 -3.56 -17.35 8.13
CA THR A 130 -3.89 -17.91 9.46
C THR A 130 -3.64 -19.42 9.48
N GLY A 131 -2.95 -19.89 10.53
CA GLY A 131 -2.48 -21.27 10.63
C GLY A 131 -1.09 -21.51 10.04
N GLY A 132 -0.37 -20.44 9.65
CA GLY A 132 0.98 -20.51 9.11
C GLY A 132 1.03 -20.86 7.62
N ARG A 133 -0.09 -20.70 6.91
CA ARG A 133 -0.19 -20.99 5.48
C ARG A 133 0.35 -19.83 4.65
N SER A 134 1.05 -20.15 3.58
CA SER A 134 1.36 -19.21 2.51
C SER A 134 0.12 -18.93 1.64
N PHE A 135 0.13 -17.83 0.88
CA PHE A 135 -0.96 -17.57 -0.07
C PHE A 135 -1.01 -18.61 -1.20
N TYR A 136 0.16 -19.10 -1.64
CA TYR A 136 0.26 -20.24 -2.55
C TYR A 136 -0.57 -21.44 -2.08
N GLU A 137 -0.46 -21.81 -0.80
CA GLU A 137 -1.24 -22.92 -0.24
C GLU A 137 -2.73 -22.62 -0.20
N VAL A 138 -3.12 -21.38 0.08
CA VAL A 138 -4.53 -20.96 0.06
C VAL A 138 -5.13 -21.09 -1.35
N VAL A 139 -4.42 -20.64 -2.40
CA VAL A 139 -4.86 -20.78 -3.79
C VAL A 139 -4.87 -22.24 -4.24
N ARG A 140 -3.79 -23.00 -3.93
CA ARG A 140 -3.69 -24.43 -4.24
C ARG A 140 -4.83 -25.22 -3.60
N ASP A 141 -5.12 -24.98 -2.32
CA ASP A 141 -6.14 -25.74 -1.62
C ASP A 141 -7.54 -25.43 -2.16
N LYS A 142 -7.80 -24.20 -2.63
CA LYS A 142 -9.03 -23.88 -3.37
C LYS A 142 -9.11 -24.61 -4.71
N LYS A 143 -8.00 -24.66 -5.46
CA LYS A 143 -7.91 -25.41 -6.72
C LYS A 143 -8.19 -26.89 -6.53
N ASP A 144 -7.60 -27.49 -5.49
CA ASP A 144 -7.64 -28.94 -5.29
C ASP A 144 -8.92 -29.40 -4.56
N ASN A 145 -9.48 -28.58 -3.67
CA ASN A 145 -10.61 -28.95 -2.81
C ASN A 145 -11.90 -28.15 -3.08
N GLY A 146 -11.86 -27.13 -3.94
CA GLY A 146 -12.97 -26.21 -4.18
C GLY A 146 -13.07 -25.09 -3.14
N ALA A 147 -14.21 -24.38 -3.14
CA ALA A 147 -14.44 -23.22 -2.29
C ALA A 147 -14.35 -23.56 -0.79
N ASN A 148 -13.76 -22.64 -0.01
CA ASN A 148 -13.67 -22.73 1.44
C ASN A 148 -14.17 -21.41 2.02
N ALA A 149 -15.30 -21.45 2.73
CA ALA A 149 -15.95 -20.23 3.22
C ALA A 149 -15.05 -19.37 4.14
N THR A 150 -14.10 -19.98 4.86
CA THR A 150 -13.18 -19.24 5.73
C THR A 150 -12.09 -18.56 4.92
N ASP A 151 -11.49 -19.25 3.95
CA ASP A 151 -10.47 -18.69 3.07
C ASP A 151 -11.10 -17.63 2.14
N ASP A 152 -12.28 -17.89 1.59
CA ASP A 152 -13.04 -16.93 0.78
C ASP A 152 -13.33 -15.65 1.56
N ALA A 153 -13.77 -15.77 2.82
CA ALA A 153 -14.03 -14.60 3.66
C ALA A 153 -12.76 -13.79 3.95
N ARG A 154 -11.62 -14.45 4.20
CA ARG A 154 -10.34 -13.77 4.48
C ARG A 154 -9.80 -13.07 3.25
N VAL A 155 -9.82 -13.75 2.09
CA VAL A 155 -9.37 -13.18 0.82
C VAL A 155 -10.25 -11.98 0.46
N ASN A 156 -11.58 -12.13 0.49
CA ASN A 156 -12.49 -11.02 0.18
C ASN A 156 -12.29 -9.83 1.13
N ALA A 157 -12.09 -10.08 2.42
CA ALA A 157 -11.83 -9.00 3.38
C ALA A 157 -10.50 -8.28 3.11
N ALA A 158 -9.47 -8.98 2.66
CA ALA A 158 -8.19 -8.36 2.28
C ALA A 158 -8.31 -7.53 1.02
N VAL A 159 -8.99 -8.05 -0.01
CA VAL A 159 -9.27 -7.33 -1.27
C VAL A 159 -10.07 -6.06 -0.99
N GLU A 160 -11.14 -6.15 -0.20
CA GLU A 160 -11.97 -5.00 0.17
C GLU A 160 -11.20 -3.96 1.00
N ALA A 161 -10.34 -4.39 1.92
CA ALA A 161 -9.52 -3.49 2.71
C ALA A 161 -8.48 -2.75 1.86
N CYS A 162 -7.90 -3.43 0.86
CA CYS A 162 -6.99 -2.83 -0.12
C CYS A 162 -7.71 -1.79 -0.98
N ALA A 163 -8.85 -2.14 -1.55
CA ALA A 163 -9.64 -1.23 -2.39
C ALA A 163 -10.09 0.03 -1.62
N LYS A 164 -10.58 -0.14 -0.38
CA LYS A 164 -10.96 1.00 0.48
C LYS A 164 -9.77 1.89 0.83
N LEU A 165 -8.57 1.30 0.97
CA LEU A 165 -7.35 2.07 1.18
C LEU A 165 -6.99 2.87 -0.07
N GLY A 166 -7.09 2.25 -1.25
CA GLY A 166 -6.89 2.89 -2.55
C GLY A 166 -7.82 4.08 -2.77
N GLU A 167 -9.13 3.89 -2.56
CA GLU A 167 -10.15 4.94 -2.64
C GLU A 167 -9.83 6.15 -1.73
N LEU A 168 -9.44 5.91 -0.47
CA LEU A 168 -9.08 6.97 0.46
C LEU A 168 -7.86 7.75 -0.01
N PHE A 169 -6.81 7.08 -0.49
CA PHE A 169 -5.65 7.76 -1.06
C PHE A 169 -5.98 8.52 -2.34
N GLY A 170 -6.85 7.99 -3.20
CA GLY A 170 -7.36 8.70 -4.37
C GLY A 170 -8.09 10.00 -4.00
N SER A 171 -8.84 10.00 -2.89
CA SER A 171 -9.53 11.21 -2.39
C SER A 171 -8.61 12.28 -1.80
N ILE A 172 -7.34 11.97 -1.51
CA ILE A 172 -6.39 12.98 -1.00
C ILE A 172 -6.18 14.08 -2.04
N ALA A 173 -6.27 13.75 -3.34
CA ALA A 173 -6.16 14.71 -4.44
C ALA A 173 -7.14 15.89 -4.28
N ASP A 174 -8.36 15.63 -3.78
CA ASP A 174 -9.38 16.66 -3.54
C ASP A 174 -9.00 17.63 -2.40
N SER A 175 -8.05 17.23 -1.55
CA SER A 175 -7.52 18.02 -0.43
C SER A 175 -6.19 18.70 -0.78
N ILE A 176 -5.66 18.51 -1.99
CA ILE A 176 -4.41 19.07 -2.45
C ILE A 176 -4.70 20.25 -3.38
N ASP A 177 -4.36 21.46 -2.93
CA ASP A 177 -4.51 22.71 -3.69
C ASP A 177 -3.56 22.83 -4.90
#